data_AF-A0A1M7CQJ3-F1
#
_entry.id   AF-A0A1M7CQJ3-F1
#
_cell.length_a   1.000
_cell.length_b   1.000
_cell.length_c   1.000
_cell.angle_alpha   90.00
_cell.angle_beta   90.00
_cell.angle_gamma   90.00
#
_symmetry.space_group_name_H-M   'P 1'
#
loop_
_entity.id
_entity.type
_entity.pdbx_description
1 polymer ?
#
loop_
_entity_poly.entity_id
_entity_poly.type
_entity_poly.pdbx_seq_one_letter_code
_entity_poly.pdbx_strand_id
1 'polypeptide(L)'
;MPAGTTAAAAQPYRFDRAAIFSNTTEIDMNSRIFFSILAILSALASCAHMDPHPMDMASAIRNAKTRADHLALARHYEAVAKGMRLKARESEKKLEEYEMHPYYGTRALDLKAHCRASMSNYKRAAEVNMSMAKSHRQMAEQMKK
;
A
#
# COMPACT_ATOMS: atom_id res chain seq x y z
N MET A 1 6.09 -29.85 -65.36
CA MET A 1 7.35 -30.56 -65.71
C MET A 1 7.78 -30.05 -67.07
N PRO A 2 9.06 -29.66 -67.25
CA PRO A 2 10.18 -30.60 -67.22
C PRO A 2 11.11 -30.44 -66.03
N ALA A 3 11.83 -31.53 -65.77
CA ALA A 3 12.82 -31.75 -64.74
C ALA A 3 14.24 -31.76 -65.36
N GLY A 4 15.27 -31.63 -64.51
CA GLY A 4 16.69 -31.83 -64.84
C GLY A 4 17.55 -30.78 -64.14
N THR A 5 17.96 -30.98 -62.88
CA THR A 5 19.15 -31.75 -62.44
C THR A 5 20.46 -31.19 -62.97
N THR A 6 21.30 -30.64 -62.09
CA THR A 6 22.73 -30.99 -61.97
C THR A 6 23.34 -30.34 -60.73
N ALA A 7 23.94 -31.18 -59.89
CA ALA A 7 24.80 -30.80 -58.78
C ALA A 7 26.24 -30.58 -59.27
N ALA A 8 26.99 -29.68 -58.63
CA ALA A 8 28.45 -29.72 -58.65
C ALA A 8 29.01 -29.03 -57.40
N ALA A 9 30.09 -29.61 -56.88
CA ALA A 9 30.64 -29.46 -55.54
C ALA A 9 31.73 -28.37 -55.41
N ALA A 10 32.15 -28.20 -54.15
CA ALA A 10 33.50 -27.86 -53.66
C ALA A 10 33.76 -26.43 -53.13
N GLN A 11 33.98 -26.38 -51.80
CA GLN A 11 34.74 -25.38 -51.02
C GLN A 11 36.24 -25.34 -51.46
N PRO A 12 37.19 -24.52 -50.93
CA PRO A 12 37.19 -23.76 -49.64
C PRO A 12 37.97 -22.42 -49.61
N TYR A 13 37.73 -21.54 -48.62
CA TYR A 13 38.72 -20.65 -47.94
C TYR A 13 37.96 -19.60 -47.10
N ARG A 14 38.40 -19.02 -45.98
CA ARG A 14 39.64 -18.98 -45.19
C ARG A 14 39.23 -18.53 -43.77
N PHE A 15 39.88 -19.05 -42.75
CA PHE A 15 39.85 -18.46 -41.41
C PHE A 15 40.79 -17.25 -41.38
N ASP A 16 40.29 -16.07 -41.05
CA ASP A 16 41.13 -14.98 -40.54
C ASP A 16 40.80 -14.71 -39.07
N ARG A 17 41.64 -15.29 -38.21
CA ARG A 17 41.77 -15.01 -36.78
C ARG A 17 42.47 -13.66 -36.61
N ALA A 18 41.79 -12.53 -36.78
CA ALA A 18 42.35 -11.22 -36.43
C ALA A 18 41.29 -10.12 -36.32
N ALA A 19 40.48 -10.13 -35.25
CA ALA A 19 39.88 -8.91 -34.69
C ALA A 19 39.22 -9.23 -33.34
N ILE A 20 40.01 -9.78 -32.42
CA ILE A 20 39.73 -9.61 -31.00
C ILE A 20 40.16 -8.18 -30.67
N PHE A 21 39.29 -7.44 -29.98
CA PHE A 21 39.53 -6.17 -29.29
C PHE A 21 39.24 -4.85 -30.04
N SER A 22 37.97 -4.42 -30.02
CA SER A 22 37.60 -3.02 -29.72
C SER A 22 36.07 -2.81 -29.71
N ASN A 23 35.61 -2.05 -28.69
CA ASN A 23 34.33 -1.37 -28.54
C ASN A 23 33.13 -2.10 -27.91
N THR A 24 33.25 -2.30 -26.60
CA THR A 24 32.15 -2.17 -25.62
C THR A 24 31.65 -0.71 -25.53
N THR A 25 30.59 -0.33 -26.27
CA THR A 25 29.77 0.86 -25.92
C THR A 25 28.42 0.85 -26.66
N GLU A 26 27.53 -0.12 -26.39
CA GLU A 26 26.09 0.09 -26.58
C GLU A 26 25.32 -0.62 -25.46
N ILE A 27 25.48 -0.13 -24.22
CA ILE A 27 24.41 -0.30 -23.24
C ILE A 27 23.34 0.71 -23.63
N ASP A 28 22.41 0.21 -24.44
CA ASP A 28 21.23 0.87 -24.99
C ASP A 28 20.61 1.87 -23.99
N MET A 29 20.45 3.12 -24.42
CA MET A 29 19.90 4.24 -23.63
C MET A 29 18.53 3.89 -23.02
N ASN A 30 17.76 3.05 -23.73
CA ASN A 30 16.48 2.54 -23.28
C ASN A 30 16.61 1.65 -22.05
N SER A 31 17.63 0.78 -22.00
CA SER A 31 17.93 -0.05 -20.83
C SER A 31 18.25 0.81 -19.60
N ARG A 32 19.02 1.90 -19.78
CA ARG A 32 19.34 2.85 -18.69
C ARG A 32 18.10 3.59 -18.19
N ILE A 33 17.17 3.95 -19.08
CA ILE A 33 15.88 4.56 -18.73
C ILE A 33 15.00 3.57 -17.96
N PHE A 34 14.93 2.31 -18.39
CA PHE A 34 14.21 1.25 -17.68
C PHE A 34 14.73 1.05 -16.25
N PHE A 35 16.05 0.97 -16.05
CA PHE A 35 16.64 0.87 -14.70
C PHE A 35 16.39 2.13 -13.86
N SER A 36 16.37 3.31 -14.48
CA SER A 36 16.08 4.58 -13.80
C SER A 36 14.62 4.65 -13.32
N ILE A 37 13.67 4.22 -14.14
CA ILE A 37 12.24 4.16 -13.77
C ILE A 37 12.02 3.13 -12.66
N LEU A 38 12.65 1.95 -12.74
CA LEU A 38 12.56 0.91 -11.72
C LEU A 38 13.13 1.37 -10.37
N ALA A 39 14.24 2.11 -10.39
CA ALA A 39 14.84 2.71 -9.19
C ALA A 39 13.89 3.73 -8.52
N ILE A 40 13.24 4.60 -9.31
CA ILE A 40 12.27 5.57 -8.78
C ILE A 40 11.02 4.86 -8.24
N LEU A 41 10.52 3.81 -8.91
CA LEU A 41 9.34 3.07 -8.47
C LEU A 41 9.57 2.33 -7.14
N SER A 42 10.79 1.84 -6.91
CA SER A 42 11.19 1.21 -5.64
C SER A 42 11.19 2.17 -4.44
N ALA A 43 11.38 3.47 -4.68
CA ALA A 43 11.40 4.48 -3.63
C ALA A 43 10.00 4.76 -3.03
N LEU A 44 8.91 4.41 -3.72
CA LEU A 44 7.54 4.56 -3.19
C LEU A 44 7.11 3.42 -2.25
N ALA A 45 7.88 2.32 -2.19
CA ALA A 45 7.57 1.20 -1.28
C ALA A 45 7.96 1.49 0.19
N SER A 46 8.75 2.54 0.45
CA SER A 46 9.29 2.84 1.79
C SER A 46 8.29 3.54 2.74
N CYS A 47 7.08 3.85 2.28
CA CYS A 47 6.01 4.39 3.14
C CYS A 47 5.01 3.32 3.59
N ALA A 48 5.29 2.04 3.34
CA ALA A 48 4.51 0.96 3.90
C ALA A 48 4.93 0.73 5.36
N HIS A 49 3.99 0.98 6.27
CA HIS A 49 3.94 0.37 7.60
C HIS A 49 4.72 1.06 8.73
N MET A 50 4.30 2.28 9.08
CA MET A 50 4.20 2.63 10.50
C MET A 50 2.89 2.04 11.05
N ASP A 51 2.78 0.71 11.05
CA ASP A 51 1.83 0.07 11.96
C ASP A 51 2.61 -0.07 13.27
N PRO A 52 2.22 0.67 14.33
CA PRO A 52 2.81 0.43 15.64
C PRO A 52 2.66 -1.07 15.90
N HIS A 53 3.73 -1.76 16.29
CA HIS A 53 3.70 -3.19 16.64
C HIS A 53 2.35 -3.54 17.27
N PRO A 54 1.60 -4.51 16.72
CA PRO A 54 0.25 -4.80 17.18
C PRO A 54 0.30 -5.10 18.67
N MET A 55 -0.19 -4.15 19.47
CA MET A 55 -0.28 -4.32 20.91
C MET A 55 -1.36 -5.37 21.16
N ASP A 56 -1.03 -6.42 21.90
CA ASP A 56 -2.05 -7.34 22.41
C ASP A 56 -2.93 -6.57 23.39
N MET A 57 -4.03 -6.02 22.87
CA MET A 57 -4.95 -5.19 23.63
C MET A 57 -5.58 -5.95 24.78
N ALA A 58 -5.83 -7.26 24.63
CA ALA A 58 -6.42 -8.04 25.70
C ALA A 58 -5.46 -8.16 26.88
N SER A 59 -4.18 -8.44 26.61
CA SER A 59 -3.14 -8.43 27.65
C SER A 59 -2.89 -7.03 28.21
N ALA A 60 -2.78 -6.01 27.37
CA ALA A 60 -2.51 -4.63 27.79
C ALA A 60 -3.62 -4.09 28.71
N ILE A 61 -4.89 -4.35 28.41
CA ILE A 61 -6.02 -3.96 29.27
C ILE A 61 -5.97 -4.72 30.61
N ARG A 62 -5.74 -6.04 30.59
CA ARG A 62 -5.68 -6.85 31.82
C ARG A 62 -4.52 -6.47 32.74
N ASN A 63 -3.39 -6.09 32.15
CA ASN A 63 -2.15 -5.83 32.88
C ASN A 63 -1.92 -4.36 33.22
N ALA A 64 -2.80 -3.44 32.78
CA ALA A 64 -2.67 -2.03 33.10
C ALA A 64 -2.92 -1.78 34.59
N LYS A 65 -1.84 -1.51 35.33
CA LYS A 65 -1.85 -1.33 36.79
C LYS A 65 -1.33 0.04 37.21
N THR A 66 -0.54 0.66 36.36
CA THR A 66 0.10 1.94 36.63
C THR A 66 -0.58 3.06 35.86
N ARG A 67 -0.34 4.29 36.33
CA ARG A 67 -0.74 5.49 35.61
C ARG A 67 -0.21 5.50 34.18
N ALA A 68 1.04 5.07 33.99
CA ALA A 68 1.69 5.03 32.68
C ALA A 68 0.98 4.04 31.73
N ASP A 69 0.55 2.88 32.24
CA ASP A 69 -0.16 1.87 31.45
C ASP A 69 -1.50 2.40 30.94
N HIS A 70 -2.29 3.02 31.82
CA HIS A 70 -3.57 3.61 31.42
C HIS A 70 -3.37 4.78 30.44
N LEU A 71 -2.34 5.61 30.61
CA LEU A 71 -2.03 6.65 29.63
C LEU A 71 -1.58 6.06 28.28
N ALA A 72 -0.90 4.92 28.26
CA ALA A 72 -0.53 4.23 27.03
C ALA A 72 -1.79 3.70 26.30
N LEU A 73 -2.71 3.07 27.02
CA LEU A 73 -3.99 2.63 26.46
C LEU A 73 -4.83 3.81 25.93
N ALA A 74 -4.86 4.92 26.66
CA ALA A 74 -5.56 6.13 26.21
C ALA A 74 -5.02 6.64 24.87
N ARG A 75 -3.69 6.76 24.74
CA ARG A 75 -3.04 7.19 23.50
C ARG A 75 -3.31 6.22 22.34
N HIS A 76 -3.31 4.92 22.60
CA HIS A 76 -3.63 3.92 21.59
C HIS A 76 -5.06 4.11 21.07
N TYR A 77 -6.04 4.18 21.96
CA TYR A 77 -7.43 4.37 21.55
C TYR A 77 -7.67 5.71 20.84
N GLU A 78 -6.95 6.78 21.22
CA GLU A 78 -6.96 8.05 20.47
C GLU A 78 -6.41 7.90 19.05
N ALA A 79 -5.31 7.16 18.88
CA ALA A 79 -4.74 6.88 17.57
C ALA A 79 -5.70 6.06 16.70
N VAL A 80 -6.32 5.02 17.26
CA VAL A 80 -7.36 4.23 16.56
C VAL A 80 -8.54 5.12 16.17
N ALA A 81 -9.03 5.98 17.07
CA ALA A 81 -10.12 6.91 16.77
C ALA A 81 -9.76 7.87 15.62
N LYS A 82 -8.52 8.38 15.58
CA LYS A 82 -8.02 9.21 14.48
C LYS A 82 -8.00 8.44 13.16
N GLY A 83 -7.55 7.19 13.18
CA GLY A 83 -7.57 6.28 12.03
C GLY A 83 -9.00 6.05 11.51
N MET A 84 -9.96 5.81 12.40
CA MET A 84 -11.37 5.62 12.01
C MET A 84 -11.97 6.90 11.41
N ARG A 85 -11.64 8.08 11.94
CA ARG A 85 -12.06 9.36 11.34
C ARG A 85 -11.48 9.58 9.94
N LEU A 86 -10.26 9.13 9.69
CA LEU A 86 -9.66 9.16 8.34
C LEU A 86 -10.43 8.25 7.38
N LYS A 87 -10.70 7.00 7.77
CA LYS A 87 -11.47 6.04 6.96
C LYS A 87 -12.90 6.51 6.67
N ALA A 88 -13.53 7.20 7.62
CA ALA A 88 -14.83 7.83 7.41
C ALA A 88 -14.78 8.89 6.31
N ARG A 89 -13.76 9.77 6.31
CA ARG A 89 -13.54 10.78 5.25
C ARG A 89 -13.20 10.15 3.90
N GLU A 90 -12.47 9.04 3.88
CA GLU A 90 -12.21 8.31 2.63
C GLU A 90 -13.49 7.73 2.02
N SER A 91 -14.37 7.21 2.88
CA SER A 91 -15.69 6.71 2.45
C SER A 91 -16.59 7.84 1.95
N GLU A 92 -16.49 9.03 2.54
CA GLU A 92 -17.19 10.24 2.09
C GLU A 92 -16.73 10.68 0.70
N LYS A 93 -15.43 10.74 0.44
CA LYS A 93 -14.89 11.06 -0.89
C LYS A 93 -15.34 10.08 -1.97
N LYS A 94 -15.38 8.78 -1.64
CA LYS A 94 -15.90 7.75 -2.56
C LYS A 94 -17.40 7.93 -2.82
N LEU A 95 -18.17 8.27 -1.78
CA LEU A 95 -19.59 8.56 -1.93
C LEU A 95 -19.82 9.73 -2.88
N GLU A 96 -19.07 10.82 -2.72
CA GLU A 96 -19.11 12.00 -3.59
C GLU A 96 -18.79 11.63 -5.05
N GLU A 97 -17.73 10.85 -5.29
CA GLU A 97 -17.38 10.34 -6.63
C GLU A 97 -18.55 9.57 -7.28
N TYR A 98 -19.19 8.68 -6.53
CA TYR A 98 -20.34 7.90 -7.02
C TYR A 98 -21.61 8.73 -7.20
N GLU A 99 -21.75 9.84 -6.48
CA GLU A 99 -22.87 10.77 -6.59
C GLU A 99 -22.71 11.71 -7.78
N MET A 100 -21.50 12.16 -8.08
CA MET A 100 -21.21 13.08 -9.19
C MET A 100 -21.16 12.40 -10.55
N HIS A 101 -20.77 11.11 -10.63
CA HIS A 101 -20.49 10.47 -11.90
C HIS A 101 -21.55 9.43 -12.32
N PRO A 102 -22.21 9.58 -13.48
CA PRO A 102 -23.27 8.68 -13.93
C PRO A 102 -22.77 7.34 -14.52
N TYR A 103 -21.47 7.20 -14.84
CA TYR A 103 -20.92 6.01 -15.51
C TYR A 103 -21.01 4.72 -14.67
N TYR A 104 -21.32 4.82 -13.38
CA TYR A 104 -21.53 3.67 -12.49
C TYR A 104 -22.89 2.99 -12.67
N GLY A 105 -23.85 3.62 -13.35
CA GLY A 105 -25.17 3.04 -13.64
C GLY A 105 -25.87 2.50 -12.39
N THR A 106 -26.48 1.32 -12.50
CA THR A 106 -27.21 0.66 -11.40
C THR A 106 -26.31 0.26 -10.24
N ARG A 107 -25.02 -0.04 -10.51
CA ARG A 107 -24.03 -0.40 -9.48
C ARG A 107 -23.77 0.74 -8.49
N ALA A 108 -24.03 1.98 -8.90
CA ALA A 108 -23.89 3.15 -8.04
C ALA A 108 -24.73 3.05 -6.75
N LEU A 109 -25.89 2.38 -6.79
CA LEU A 109 -26.77 2.24 -5.63
C LEU A 109 -26.10 1.45 -4.50
N ASP A 110 -25.58 0.26 -4.83
CA ASP A 110 -24.90 -0.61 -3.86
C ASP A 110 -23.61 0.04 -3.35
N LEU A 111 -22.85 0.69 -4.22
CA LEU A 111 -21.62 1.41 -3.87
C LEU A 111 -21.90 2.57 -2.90
N LYS A 112 -22.95 3.36 -3.14
CA LYS A 112 -23.39 4.44 -2.26
C LYS A 112 -23.86 3.89 -0.91
N ALA A 113 -24.66 2.83 -0.92
CA ALA A 113 -25.12 2.18 0.31
C ALA A 113 -23.95 1.65 1.15
N HIS A 114 -22.99 0.98 0.51
CA HIS A 114 -21.77 0.52 1.15
C HIS A 114 -20.96 1.68 1.75
N CYS A 115 -20.76 2.78 1.02
CA CYS A 115 -20.02 3.94 1.54
C CYS A 115 -20.72 4.55 2.75
N ARG A 116 -22.04 4.73 2.72
CA ARG A 116 -22.82 5.25 3.85
C ARG A 116 -22.73 4.36 5.08
N ALA A 117 -22.83 3.04 4.90
CA ALA A 117 -22.65 2.08 5.98
C ALA A 117 -21.24 2.15 6.57
N SER A 118 -20.21 2.15 5.72
CA SER A 118 -18.81 2.28 6.12
C SER A 118 -18.55 3.59 6.87
N MET A 119 -19.06 4.72 6.40
CA MET A 119 -18.98 6.02 7.09
C MET A 119 -19.59 5.94 8.49
N SER A 120 -20.80 5.40 8.62
CA SER A 120 -21.49 5.26 9.91
C SER A 120 -20.70 4.38 10.87
N ASN A 121 -20.23 3.22 10.40
CA ASN A 121 -19.45 2.27 11.19
C ASN A 121 -18.15 2.89 11.68
N TYR A 122 -17.41 3.60 10.82
CA TYR A 122 -16.17 4.26 11.22
C TYR A 122 -16.39 5.43 12.17
N LYS A 123 -17.46 6.22 11.99
CA LYS A 123 -17.83 7.29 12.93
C LYS A 123 -18.12 6.72 14.32
N ARG A 124 -18.96 5.68 14.40
CA ARG A 124 -19.26 4.98 15.65
C ARG A 124 -18.01 4.36 16.28
N ALA A 125 -17.14 3.74 15.48
CA ALA A 125 -15.88 3.20 15.97
C ALA A 125 -14.99 4.30 16.55
N ALA A 126 -14.90 5.47 15.91
CA ALA A 126 -14.14 6.60 16.43
C ALA A 126 -14.67 7.10 17.79
N GLU A 127 -15.99 7.16 17.95
CA GLU A 127 -16.65 7.56 19.21
C GLU A 127 -16.37 6.56 20.33
N VAL A 128 -16.54 5.26 20.07
CA VAL A 128 -16.26 4.20 21.05
C VAL A 128 -14.79 4.25 21.50
N ASN A 129 -13.86 4.37 20.55
CA ASN A 129 -12.44 4.46 20.88
C ASN A 129 -12.12 5.73 21.69
N MET A 130 -12.74 6.88 21.36
CA MET A 130 -12.55 8.10 22.16
C MET A 130 -13.12 7.97 23.58
N SER A 131 -14.25 7.26 23.74
CA SER A 131 -14.81 6.94 25.06
C SER A 131 -13.85 6.06 25.88
N MET A 132 -13.29 5.02 25.28
CA MET A 132 -12.28 4.17 25.93
C MET A 132 -11.04 4.97 26.33
N ALA A 133 -10.55 5.85 25.46
CA ALA A 133 -9.43 6.73 25.79
C ALA A 133 -9.72 7.63 26.99
N LYS A 134 -10.92 8.23 27.05
CA LYS A 134 -11.36 9.04 28.19
C LYS A 134 -11.40 8.22 29.49
N SER A 135 -11.96 7.02 29.46
CA SER A 135 -12.01 6.13 30.63
C SER A 135 -10.61 5.81 31.15
N HIS A 136 -9.66 5.51 30.26
CA HIS A 136 -8.28 5.27 30.65
C HIS A 136 -7.57 6.51 31.20
N ARG A 137 -7.82 7.71 30.65
CA ARG A 137 -7.32 8.95 31.26
C ARG A 137 -7.89 9.15 32.66
N GLN A 138 -9.18 8.88 32.88
CA GLN A 138 -9.79 8.99 34.21
C GLN A 138 -9.17 8.03 35.22
N MET A 139 -8.93 6.76 34.85
CA MET A 139 -8.23 5.80 35.71
C MET A 139 -6.80 6.26 36.03
N ALA A 140 -6.07 6.79 35.04
CA ALA A 140 -4.74 7.37 35.24
C ALA A 140 -4.73 8.55 36.22
N GLU A 141 -5.78 9.40 36.20
CA GLU A 141 -5.93 10.52 37.13
C GLU A 141 -6.24 10.05 38.56
N GLN A 142 -7.03 8.99 38.72
CA GLN A 142 -7.35 8.41 40.03
C GLN A 142 -6.10 7.83 40.73
N MET A 143 -5.12 7.34 39.97
CA MET A 143 -3.84 6.84 40.51
C MET A 143 -2.87 7.93 40.98
N LYS A 144 -3.20 9.22 40.82
CA LYS A 144 -2.41 10.32 41.41
C LYS A 144 -2.76 10.59 42.88
N LYS A 145 -3.91 10.08 43.32
CA LYS A 145 -4.39 10.21 44.70
C LYS A 145 -3.92 9.01 45.50
#